data_AF-A0A180F1S3-F1
#
_entry.id   AF-A0A180F1S3-F1
#
_cell.length_a   1.000
_cell.length_b   1.000
_cell.length_c   1.000
_cell.angle_alpha   90.00
_cell.angle_beta   90.00
_cell.angle_gamma   90.00
#
_symmetry.space_group_name_H-M   'P 1'
#
loop_
_entity.id
_entity.type
_entity.pdbx_description
1 polymer ?
#
loop_
_entity_poly.entity_id
_entity_poly.type
_entity_poly.pdbx_seq_one_letter_code
_entity_poly.pdbx_strand_id
1 'polypeptide(L)'
;MCFVHRDLGIDLRLENPIQIKYSSSVQRGRNDRSDIRRIAAYAFCFQDKARLYNLPQENITSLQQLANERDMYVADKSKHQWQLNDQERF
;
A
#
# COMPACT_ATOMS: atom_id res chain seq x y z
N MET A 1 2.22 2.58 10.94
CA MET A 1 2.89 1.35 11.40
C MET A 1 3.75 0.81 10.26
N CYS A 2 5.01 1.26 10.16
CA CYS A 2 6.11 0.61 9.41
C CYS A 2 7.43 1.31 9.82
N PHE A 3 7.67 1.47 11.13
CA PHE A 3 8.93 2.03 11.64
C PHE A 3 10.00 0.94 11.84
N VAL A 4 9.62 -0.34 11.91
CA VAL A 4 10.48 -1.45 12.34
C VAL A 4 11.55 -1.84 11.31
N HIS A 5 11.44 -1.38 10.06
CA HIS A 5 12.28 -1.88 8.97
C HIS A 5 13.68 -1.27 8.93
N ARG A 6 13.85 0.00 9.32
CA ARG A 6 15.10 0.73 9.09
C ARG A 6 16.26 0.23 9.97
N ASP A 7 15.94 -0.30 11.15
CA ASP A 7 16.94 -0.69 12.15
C ASP A 7 17.43 -2.15 12.00
N LEU A 8 16.73 -2.98 11.23
CA LEU A 8 17.05 -4.39 11.06
C LEU A 8 18.03 -4.67 9.90
N GLY A 9 18.36 -3.67 9.08
CA GLY A 9 19.27 -3.82 7.94
C GLY A 9 18.78 -4.82 6.88
N ILE A 10 17.46 -5.05 6.82
CA ILE A 10 16.85 -5.96 5.85
C ILE A 10 16.51 -5.19 4.59
N ASP A 11 16.74 -5.80 3.45
CA ASP A 11 16.33 -5.27 2.15
C ASP A 11 14.90 -5.71 1.83
N LEU A 12 13.97 -4.75 1.72
CA LEU A 12 12.59 -5.01 1.32
C LEU A 12 12.39 -4.70 -0.16
N ARG A 13 11.58 -5.54 -0.82
CA ARG A 13 11.14 -5.36 -2.20
C ARG A 13 9.61 -5.41 -2.23
N LEU A 14 8.98 -4.38 -2.79
CA LEU A 14 7.55 -4.43 -3.09
C LEU A 14 7.35 -5.05 -4.47
N GLU A 15 6.50 -6.08 -4.52
CA GLU A 15 6.14 -6.77 -5.75
C GLU A 15 4.64 -6.89 -5.93
N ASN A 16 4.20 -6.90 -7.19
CA ASN A 16 2.79 -7.07 -7.48
C ASN A 16 2.39 -8.55 -7.26
N PRO A 17 1.42 -8.84 -6.37
CA PRO A 17 1.01 -10.21 -6.08
C PRO A 17 0.47 -10.95 -7.32
N ILE A 18 -0.08 -10.21 -8.28
CA ILE A 18 -0.58 -10.76 -9.55
C ILE A 18 0.60 -11.28 -10.39
N GLN A 19 1.72 -10.57 -10.44
CA GLN A 19 2.90 -10.99 -11.20
C GLN A 19 3.51 -12.28 -10.63
N ILE A 20 3.62 -12.38 -9.30
CA ILE A 20 4.09 -13.60 -8.62
C ILE A 20 3.15 -14.78 -8.88
N LYS A 21 1.83 -14.51 -8.93
CA LYS A 21 0.84 -15.56 -9.21
C LYS A 21 0.97 -16.10 -10.63
N TYR A 22 1.10 -15.22 -11.62
CA TYR A 22 1.17 -15.58 -13.04
C TYR A 22 2.54 -16.07 -13.52
N SER A 23 3.62 -15.81 -12.77
CA SER A 23 4.94 -16.41 -13.05
C SER A 23 4.96 -17.92 -12.80
N SER A 24 3.89 -18.47 -12.20
CA SER A 24 3.69 -19.89 -11.96
C SER A 24 2.39 -20.37 -12.59
N SER A 25 2.29 -21.64 -12.93
CA SER A 25 1.02 -22.25 -13.33
C SER A 25 -0.03 -22.05 -12.23
N VAL A 26 -1.25 -21.67 -12.61
CA VAL A 26 -2.36 -21.45 -11.65
C VAL A 26 -2.71 -22.78 -10.98
N GLN A 27 -2.24 -22.98 -9.75
CA GLN A 27 -2.63 -24.12 -8.93
C GLN A 27 -4.00 -23.86 -8.29
N ARG A 28 -4.85 -24.88 -8.28
CA ARG A 28 -6.20 -24.83 -7.70
C ARG A 28 -6.09 -25.09 -6.19
N GLY A 29 -6.52 -24.14 -5.37
CA GLY A 29 -6.48 -24.23 -3.90
C GLY A 29 -5.40 -23.34 -3.26
N ARG A 30 -5.68 -22.81 -2.06
CA ARG A 30 -4.75 -21.99 -1.28
C ARG A 30 -3.97 -22.89 -0.32
N ASN A 31 -2.65 -22.82 -0.37
CA ASN A 31 -1.78 -23.50 0.59
C ASN A 31 -0.55 -22.63 0.86
N ASP A 32 -0.41 -22.17 2.11
CA ASP A 32 0.63 -21.23 2.50
C ASP A 32 2.04 -21.79 2.24
N ARG A 33 2.23 -23.12 2.35
CA ARG A 33 3.53 -23.76 2.07
C ARG A 33 3.92 -23.68 0.60
N SER A 34 2.95 -23.84 -0.31
CA SER A 34 3.21 -23.65 -1.75
C SER A 34 3.42 -22.18 -2.09
N ASP A 35 2.71 -21.27 -1.41
CA ASP A 35 2.88 -19.83 -1.61
C ASP A 35 4.28 -19.36 -1.18
N ILE A 36 4.78 -19.81 -0.04
CA ILE A 36 6.15 -19.53 0.41
C ILE A 36 7.17 -19.99 -0.62
N ARG A 37 7.05 -21.23 -1.11
CA ARG A 37 7.98 -21.77 -2.14
C ARG A 37 7.94 -20.97 -3.43
N ARG A 38 6.74 -20.56 -3.86
CA ARG A 38 6.57 -19.75 -5.06
C ARG A 38 7.18 -18.37 -4.91
N ILE A 39 6.94 -17.70 -3.78
CA ILE A 39 7.52 -16.40 -3.48
C ILE A 39 9.06 -16.50 -3.47
N ALA A 40 9.62 -17.53 -2.82
CA ALA A 40 11.06 -17.76 -2.78
C ALA A 40 11.65 -18.02 -4.18
N ALA A 41 11.01 -18.88 -4.97
CA ALA A 41 11.44 -19.16 -6.35
C ALA A 41 11.37 -17.92 -7.24
N TYR A 42 10.29 -17.14 -7.13
CA TYR A 42 10.15 -15.87 -7.85
C TYR A 42 11.24 -14.88 -7.45
N ALA A 43 11.47 -14.70 -6.14
CA ALA A 43 12.50 -13.78 -5.65
C ALA A 43 13.90 -14.17 -6.17
N PHE A 44 14.22 -15.46 -6.19
CA PHE A 44 15.50 -15.96 -6.70
C PHE A 44 15.65 -15.77 -8.21
N CYS A 45 14.64 -16.13 -9.00
CA CYS A 45 14.70 -16.03 -10.46
C CYS A 45 14.74 -14.59 -10.98
N PHE A 46 14.10 -13.66 -10.27
CA PHE A 46 13.98 -12.25 -10.67
C PHE A 46 14.80 -11.32 -9.76
N GLN A 47 15.83 -11.85 -9.09
CA GLN A 47 16.70 -11.06 -8.21
C GLN A 47 17.47 -9.98 -8.98
N ASP A 48 17.82 -10.25 -10.24
CA ASP A 48 18.49 -9.35 -11.18
C ASP A 48 17.66 -8.09 -11.46
N LYS A 49 16.32 -8.23 -11.45
CA LYS A 49 15.36 -7.15 -11.66
C LYS A 49 14.86 -6.54 -10.35
N ALA A 50 15.44 -6.91 -9.21
CA ALA A 50 15.00 -6.43 -7.92
C ALA A 50 15.19 -4.92 -7.78
N ARG A 51 14.11 -4.23 -7.42
CA ARG A 51 14.15 -2.82 -7.01
C ARG A 51 13.88 -2.75 -5.52
N LEU A 52 14.88 -2.31 -4.77
CA LEU A 52 14.74 -2.08 -3.33
C LEU A 52 13.65 -1.04 -3.08
N TYR A 53 12.79 -1.36 -2.12
CA TYR A 53 11.77 -0.45 -1.66
C TYR A 53 12.42 0.61 -0.77
N ASN A 54 12.48 1.82 -1.29
CA ASN A 54 12.86 2.98 -0.49
C ASN A 54 11.63 3.47 0.25
N LEU A 55 11.68 3.42 1.58
CA LEU A 55 10.64 4.01 2.42
C LEU A 55 10.51 5.50 2.05
N PRO A 56 9.28 6.02 1.85
CA PRO A 56 9.09 7.45 1.66
C PRO A 56 9.72 8.22 2.83
N GLN A 57 10.39 9.32 2.50
CA GLN A 57 10.96 10.21 3.50
C GLN A 57 9.84 10.76 4.39
N GLU A 58 10.16 11.04 5.66
CA GLU A 58 9.16 11.47 6.65
C GLU A 58 8.39 12.71 6.19
N ASN A 59 9.07 13.68 5.56
CA ASN A 59 8.45 14.85 4.94
C ASN A 59 7.37 14.51 3.90
N ILE A 60 7.60 13.51 3.03
CA ILE A 60 6.64 13.07 2.02
C ILE A 60 5.43 12.44 2.71
N THR A 61 5.66 11.61 3.72
CA THR A 61 4.58 11.00 4.51
C THR A 61 3.76 12.05 5.25
N SER A 62 4.39 13.04 5.88
CA SER A 62 3.71 14.15 6.54
C SER A 62 2.89 14.99 5.55
N LEU A 63 3.43 15.29 4.37
CA LEU A 63 2.69 15.99 3.33
C LEU A 63 1.46 15.22 2.86
N GLN A 64 1.56 13.90 2.70
CA GLN A 64 0.43 13.04 2.34
C GLN A 64 -0.64 13.04 3.44
N GLN A 65 -0.25 12.99 4.72
CA GLN A 65 -1.17 13.07 5.84
C GLN A 65 -1.96 14.37 5.83
N LEU A 66 -1.27 15.51 5.69
CA LEU A 66 -1.90 16.84 5.63
C LEU A 66 -2.82 16.97 4.41
N ALA A 67 -2.44 16.41 3.26
CA ALA A 67 -3.28 16.43 2.06
C ALA A 67 -4.58 15.63 2.26
N ASN A 68 -4.50 14.45 2.86
CA ASN A 68 -5.67 13.63 3.18
C ASN A 68 -6.59 14.32 4.21
N GLU A 69 -5.99 14.96 5.22
CA GLU A 69 -6.71 15.70 6.24
C GLU A 69 -7.46 16.90 5.64
N ARG A 70 -6.82 17.64 4.73
CA ARG A 70 -7.49 18.70 3.95
C ARG A 70 -8.69 18.14 3.19
N ASP A 71 -8.54 17.02 2.48
CA ASP A 71 -9.63 16.46 1.67
C ASP A 71 -10.83 16.03 2.52
N MET A 72 -10.56 15.47 3.69
CA MET A 72 -11.59 15.18 4.69
C MET A 72 -12.32 16.45 5.11
N TYR A 73 -11.60 17.52 5.48
CA TYR A 73 -12.22 18.77 5.90
C TYR A 73 -13.00 19.48 4.80
N VAL A 74 -12.54 19.41 3.55
CA VAL A 74 -13.27 19.95 2.40
C VAL A 74 -14.58 19.20 2.21
N ALA A 75 -14.55 17.87 2.29
CA ALA A 75 -15.75 17.05 2.22
C ALA A 75 -16.73 17.38 3.35
N ASP A 76 -16.25 17.48 4.60
CA ASP A 76 -17.12 17.78 5.73
C ASP A 76 -17.67 19.21 5.70
N LYS A 77 -16.88 20.20 5.27
CA LYS A 77 -17.37 21.56 5.05
C LYS A 77 -18.53 21.56 4.05
N SER A 78 -18.38 20.85 2.93
CA SER A 78 -19.46 20.78 1.94
C SER A 78 -20.72 20.16 2.55
N LYS A 79 -20.62 19.04 3.28
CA LYS A 79 -21.75 18.40 3.96
C LYS A 79 -22.45 19.34 4.94
N HIS A 80 -21.69 20.06 5.77
CA HIS A 80 -22.25 21.01 6.71
C HIS A 80 -23.00 22.14 6.01
N GLN A 81 -22.46 22.64 4.90
CA GLN A 81 -23.13 23.68 4.13
C GLN A 81 -24.43 23.18 3.47
N TRP A 82 -24.46 21.93 3.01
CA TRP A 82 -25.70 21.30 2.55
C TRP A 82 -26.75 21.20 3.66
N GLN A 83 -26.34 20.81 4.87
CA GLN A 83 -27.25 20.71 6.02
C GLN A 83 -27.85 22.06 6.41
N LEU A 84 -27.05 23.13 6.45
CA LEU A 84 -27.54 24.47 6.75
C LEU A 84 -28.54 24.97 5.70
N ASN A 85 -28.24 24.75 4.42
CA ASN A 85 -29.16 25.14 3.33
C ASN A 85 -30.48 24.37 3.35
N ASP A 86 -30.47 23.12 3.83
CA ASP A 86 -31.68 22.32 4.00
C ASP A 86 -32.53 22.84 5.17
N GLN A 87 -31.88 23.20 6.28
CA GLN A 87 -32.55 23.80 7.45
C GLN A 87 -33.19 25.15 7.15
N GLU A 88 -32.57 26.02 6.36
CA GLU A 88 -33.17 27.33 6.00
C GLU A 88 -34.34 27.21 5.01
N ARG A 89 -34.56 26.04 4.41
CA ARG A 89 -35.67 25.79 3.48
C ARG A 89 -36.96 25.32 4.15
N PHE A 90 -36.92 25.06 5.46
CA PHE A 90 -38.08 24.74 6.31
C PHE A 90 -38.45 25.93 7.19
#